data_AF-A0A497KYT4-F1
#
_entry.id   AF-A0A497KYT4-F1
#
_cell.length_a   1.000
_cell.length_b   1.000
_cell.length_c   1.000
_cell.angle_alpha   90.00
_cell.angle_beta   90.00
_cell.angle_gamma   90.00
#
_symmetry.space_group_name_H-M   'P 1'
#
loop_
_entity.id
_entity.type
_entity.pdbx_description
1 polymer ?
#
loop_
_entity_poly.entity_id
_entity_poly.type
_entity_poly.pdbx_seq_one_letter_code
_entity_poly.pdbx_strand_id
1 'polypeptide(L)' 'IGKASANLPGVEVVEVTDLNAELLAPGAHPGRLVIWTRSAFKALDEVWGGGRR' A
#
# COMPACT_ATOMS: atom_id res chain seq x y z
N ILE A 1 -0.01 -8.71 10.26
CA ILE A 1 -1.05 -7.66 10.48
C ILE A 1 -2.40 -8.03 9.87
N GLY A 2 -2.46 -8.64 8.67
CA GLY A 2 -3.72 -8.88 7.94
C GLY A 2 -4.84 -9.54 8.75
N LYS A 3 -4.54 -10.59 9.54
CA LYS A 3 -5.55 -11.25 10.41
C LYS A 3 -6.07 -10.35 11.54
N ALA A 4 -5.22 -9.50 12.11
CA ALA A 4 -5.59 -8.64 13.24
C ALA A 4 -6.44 -7.44 12.80
N SER A 5 -6.21 -6.94 11.58
CA SER A 5 -6.96 -5.80 11.00
C SER A 5 -8.26 -6.21 10.30
N ALA A 6 -8.49 -7.51 10.06
CA ALA A 6 -9.59 -8.00 9.23
C ALA A 6 -11.00 -7.62 9.73
N ASN A 7 -11.16 -7.31 11.02
CA ASN A 7 -12.44 -6.92 11.61
C ASN A 7 -12.61 -5.38 11.77
N LEU A 8 -11.67 -4.58 11.28
CA LEU A 8 -11.74 -3.12 11.37
C LEU A 8 -12.43 -2.55 10.13
N PRO A 9 -13.61 -1.91 10.27
CA PRO A 9 -14.29 -1.31 9.12
C PRO A 9 -13.48 -0.13 8.58
N GLY A 10 -13.35 -0.06 7.25
CA GLY A 10 -12.59 1.00 6.55
C GLY A 10 -11.08 0.83 6.57
N VAL A 11 -10.56 -0.27 7.14
CA VAL A 11 -9.13 -0.62 7.09
C VAL A 11 -8.92 -1.70 6.04
N GLU A 12 -7.94 -1.48 5.17
CA GLU A 12 -7.51 -2.45 4.17
C GLU A 12 -6.01 -2.69 4.33
N VAL A 13 -5.59 -3.95 4.18
CA VAL A 13 -4.19 -4.34 4.24
C VAL A 13 -3.85 -5.05 2.94
N VAL A 14 -2.82 -4.56 2.26
CA VAL A 14 -2.31 -5.14 1.03
C VAL A 14 -0.79 -5.30 1.14
N GLU A 15 -0.26 -6.33 0.50
CA GLU A 15 1.18 -6.49 0.33
C GLU A 15 1.69 -5.53 -0.74
N VAL A 16 2.94 -5.09 -0.61
CA VAL A 16 3.55 -4.09 -1.51
C VAL A 16 3.58 -4.57 -2.95
N THR A 17 3.76 -5.87 -3.18
CA THR A 17 3.77 -6.48 -4.51
C THR A 17 2.43 -6.40 -5.23
N ASP A 18 1.32 -6.30 -4.50
CA ASP A 18 -0.05 -6.30 -5.03
C ASP A 18 -0.70 -4.90 -4.99
N LEU A 19 0.05 -3.88 -4.56
CA LEU A 19 -0.45 -2.51 -4.47
C LEU A 19 -0.71 -1.94 -5.87
N ASN A 20 -1.86 -1.29 -6.04
CA ASN A 20 -2.28 -0.67 -7.29
C ASN A 20 -2.82 0.76 -7.08
N ALA A 21 -3.06 1.47 -8.18
CA ALA A 21 -3.51 2.86 -8.16
C ALA A 21 -4.91 3.04 -7.56
N GLU A 22 -5.85 2.11 -7.78
CA GLU A 22 -7.21 2.18 -7.22
C GLU A 22 -7.17 2.08 -5.69
N LEU A 23 -6.29 1.24 -5.16
CA LEU A 23 -6.08 1.13 -3.71
C LEU A 23 -5.52 2.42 -3.13
N LEU A 24 -4.76 3.23 -3.87
CA LEU A 24 -4.21 4.50 -3.38
C LEU A 24 -5.15 5.69 -3.63
N ALA A 25 -5.96 5.61 -4.67
CA ALA A 25 -6.87 6.67 -5.10
C ALA A 25 -8.25 6.09 -5.47
N PRO A 26 -9.05 5.65 -4.48
CA PRO A 26 -10.37 5.07 -4.74
C PRO A 26 -11.27 6.08 -5.46
N GLY A 27 -11.87 5.67 -6.57
CA GLY A 27 -12.69 6.57 -7.39
C GLY A 27 -11.90 7.69 -8.07
N ALA A 28 -10.62 7.47 -8.35
CA ALA A 28 -9.70 8.43 -8.97
C ALA A 28 -9.44 9.71 -8.16
N HIS A 29 -9.67 9.67 -6.84
CA HIS A 29 -9.36 10.76 -5.92
C HIS A 29 -8.09 10.43 -5.11
N PRO A 30 -6.98 11.16 -5.31
CA PRO A 30 -5.77 10.92 -4.54
C PRO A 30 -5.93 11.39 -3.09
N GLY A 31 -5.15 10.77 -2.18
CA GLY A 31 -5.10 11.18 -0.77
C GLY A 31 -5.62 10.15 0.23
N ARG A 32 -5.69 8.86 -0.15
CA ARG A 32 -5.97 7.80 0.83
C ARG A 32 -4.87 7.79 1.91
N LEU A 33 -5.28 7.72 3.17
CA LEU A 33 -4.33 7.54 4.28
C LEU A 33 -3.69 6.15 4.18
N VAL A 34 -2.37 6.10 4.06
CA VAL A 34 -1.60 4.86 3.98
C VAL A 34 -0.62 4.80 5.16
N ILE A 35 -0.60 3.66 5.84
CA ILE A 35 0.35 3.37 6.91
C ILE A 35 1.28 2.27 6.43
N TRP A 36 2.58 2.57 6.42
CA TRP A 36 3.60 1.64 5.97
C TRP A 36 4.25 0.92 7.14
N THR A 37 4.49 -0.37 6.98
CA THR A 37 5.48 -1.07 7.80
C THR A 37 6.88 -0.74 7.32
N ARG A 38 7.88 -0.85 8.20
CA ARG A 38 9.27 -0.55 7.84
C ARG A 38 9.78 -1.43 6.69
N SER A 39 9.41 -2.70 6.65
CA SER A 39 9.79 -3.63 5.58
C SER A 39 9.09 -3.27 4.27
N ALA A 40 7.80 -2.95 4.32
CA ALA A 40 7.03 -2.55 3.14
C ALA A 40 7.60 -1.27 2.50
N PHE A 41 7.95 -0.27 3.31
CA PHE A 41 8.53 0.97 2.79
C PHE A 41 9.88 0.76 2.10
N LYS A 42 10.71 -0.15 2.61
CA LYS A 42 11.99 -0.52 1.97
C LYS A 42 11.79 -1.28 0.67
N ALA A 43 10.83 -2.22 0.64
CA ALA A 43 10.50 -3.00 -0.55
C ALA A 43 9.89 -2.15 -1.67
N LEU A 44 9.38 -0.95 -1.36
CA LEU A 44 8.84 0.00 -2.33
C LEU A 44 9.87 0.33 -3.44
N ASP A 45 11.13 0.53 -3.06
CA ASP A 45 12.22 0.81 -4.00
C ASP A 45 12.59 -0.41 -4.83
N GLU A 46 12.38 -1.63 -4.32
CA GLU A 46 12.64 -2.86 -5.07
C GLU A 46 11.54 -3.13 -6.10
N VAL A 47 10.29 -2.85 -5.74
CA VAL A 47 9.12 -3.10 -6.61
C VAL A 47 8.94 -1.99 -7.65
N TRP A 48 9.12 -0.72 -7.29
CA TRP A 48 8.90 0.43 -8.19
C TRP A 48 10.10 1.35 -8.36
N GLY A 49 11.18 1.21 -7.59
CA GLY A 49 12.37 2.08 -7.63
C GLY A 49 13.28 1.88 -8.84
N GLY A 50 12.68 1.68 -10.03
CA GLY A 50 13.33 1.68 -11.35
C GLY A 50 13.88 3.05 -11.77
N GLY A 51 14.12 3.97 -10.83
CA GLY A 51 14.75 5.29 -11.03
C GLY A 51 16.26 5.21 -11.28
N ARG A 52 16.67 4.36 -12.22
CA ARG A 52 17.92 4.49 -12.99
C ARG A 52 17.59 4.29 -14.46
N ARG A 53 16.92 5.29 -15.05
CA ARG A 53 17.06 5.71 -16.44
C ARG A 53 16.90 7.21 -16.50
#